data_AF-W6L0H6-F1
#
_entry.id   AF-W6L0H6-F1
#
_cell.length_a   1.000
_cell.length_b   1.000
_cell.length_c   1.000
_cell.angle_alpha   90.00
_cell.angle_beta   90.00
_cell.angle_gamma   90.00
#
_symmetry.space_group_name_H-M   'P 1'
#
loop_
_entity.id
_entity.type
_entity.pdbx_description
1 polymer ?
#
loop_
_entity_poly.entity_id
_entity_poly.type
_entity_poly.pdbx_seq_one_letter_code
_entity_poly.pdbx_strand_id
1 'polypeptide(L)'
;MDFSELGLNLSVLVHHLFQKHLHDSRKAFYEITLRTGSACSEQDLQLVQSIHELRKTDWFQEMATRYCAMLDFVRDKNKATIQEMQDVINNLYPSGCTTSEFANAVETCTALIPYTIHTDQVLKFLDDQSDALHLNRIFELSAQDLTQRIVNDLLVKSMISPRWWREDHATRRGAGEVVKVTKVALRLSPLEIAIQYSRPPWTMRSRKIHLESVLSLEGPTTHIARRLAKSHDSLLDEKVFQRLLTKLQHLAAQLERVQEKSKGAVSGVTDAFDALESVPPALPAKMESSDSLVPNSTMNQKPQKADLGLLYRDPNEALHNVDLNDADELTTNEFKEFMNKEFQKVAIKPGDPGYTYDKRVEVNPTKESTWDDSESD
;
A
#
# COMPACT_ATOMS: atom_id res chain seq x y z
N MET A 1 8.32 24.17 -8.94
CA MET A 1 7.12 25.00 -8.72
C MET A 1 6.26 24.23 -7.74
N ASP A 2 5.89 24.83 -6.62
CA ASP A 2 5.32 24.09 -5.49
C ASP A 2 3.79 24.04 -5.61
N PHE A 3 3.21 22.84 -5.55
CA PHE A 3 1.78 22.61 -5.44
C PHE A 3 1.45 22.25 -3.98
N SER A 4 2.02 22.97 -3.03
CA SER A 4 1.86 22.72 -1.59
C SER A 4 0.39 22.66 -1.15
N GLU A 5 -0.48 23.42 -1.82
CA GLU A 5 -1.94 23.44 -1.65
C GLU A 5 -2.63 22.09 -1.93
N LEU A 6 -1.97 21.17 -2.65
CA LEU A 6 -2.47 19.82 -2.93
C LEU A 6 -1.88 18.77 -1.98
N GLY A 7 -0.93 19.17 -1.14
CA GLY A 7 -0.08 18.25 -0.39
C GLY A 7 0.92 17.50 -1.25
N LEU A 8 2.04 17.10 -0.64
CA LEU A 8 3.20 16.53 -1.33
C LEU A 8 2.84 15.35 -2.26
N ASN A 9 2.03 14.39 -1.78
CA ASN A 9 1.76 13.16 -2.51
C ASN A 9 0.96 13.40 -3.80
N LEU A 10 -0.02 14.31 -3.77
CA LEU A 10 -0.80 14.64 -4.96
C LEU A 10 0.05 15.46 -5.94
N SER A 11 0.87 16.37 -5.43
CA SER A 11 1.82 17.17 -6.22
C SER A 11 2.81 16.29 -6.98
N VAL A 12 3.40 15.30 -6.30
CA VAL A 12 4.28 14.30 -6.94
C VAL A 12 3.54 13.53 -8.03
N LEU A 13 2.30 13.10 -7.76
CA LEU A 13 1.49 12.41 -8.76
C LEU A 13 1.21 13.29 -10.00
N VAL A 14 0.87 14.56 -9.80
CA VAL A 14 0.64 15.53 -10.87
C VAL A 14 1.89 15.67 -11.73
N HIS A 15 3.04 15.95 -11.11
CA HIS A 15 4.31 16.07 -11.83
C HIS A 15 4.66 14.80 -12.60
N HIS A 16 4.52 13.63 -11.98
CA HIS A 16 4.77 12.35 -12.62
C HIS A 16 3.88 12.13 -13.86
N LEU A 17 2.58 12.44 -13.78
CA LEU A 17 1.65 12.23 -14.89
C LEU A 17 1.89 13.20 -16.05
N PHE A 18 2.20 14.46 -15.77
CA PHE A 18 2.57 15.43 -16.80
C PHE A 18 3.90 15.10 -17.47
N GLN A 19 4.87 14.58 -16.71
CA GLN A 19 6.13 14.11 -17.30
C GLN A 19 5.91 12.86 -18.15
N LYS A 20 5.10 11.91 -17.68
CA LYS A 20 4.76 10.69 -18.43
C LYS A 20 4.02 10.99 -19.74
N HIS A 21 3.20 12.03 -19.75
CA HIS A 21 2.40 12.46 -20.91
C HIS A 21 2.87 13.82 -21.45
N LEU A 22 4.18 14.00 -21.59
CA LEU A 22 4.80 15.28 -21.99
C LEU A 22 4.26 15.83 -23.32
N HIS A 23 3.84 14.96 -24.23
CA HIS A 23 3.29 15.34 -25.54
C HIS A 23 1.76 15.51 -25.55
N ASP A 24 1.08 15.23 -24.43
CA ASP A 24 -0.37 15.25 -24.34
C ASP A 24 -0.83 15.56 -22.90
N SER A 25 -0.80 16.85 -22.55
CA SER A 25 -1.25 17.37 -21.24
C SER A 25 -2.70 16.99 -20.92
N ARG A 26 -3.54 16.80 -21.94
CA ARG A 26 -4.92 16.35 -21.76
C ARG A 26 -4.97 14.93 -21.23
N LYS A 27 -4.12 14.02 -21.74
CA LYS A 27 -3.96 12.67 -21.15
C LYS A 27 -3.49 12.70 -19.70
N ALA A 28 -2.53 13.57 -19.37
CA ALA A 28 -2.11 13.74 -17.97
C ALA A 28 -3.30 14.14 -17.08
N PHE A 29 -4.07 15.14 -17.51
CA PHE A 29 -5.23 15.62 -16.78
C PHE A 29 -6.35 14.57 -16.67
N TYR A 30 -6.58 13.78 -17.72
CA TYR A 30 -7.51 12.65 -17.67
C TYR A 30 -7.13 11.62 -16.61
N GLU A 31 -5.84 11.26 -16.54
CA GLU A 31 -5.35 10.33 -15.52
C GLU A 31 -5.49 10.91 -14.11
N ILE A 32 -5.16 12.20 -13.93
CA ILE A 32 -5.24 12.88 -12.64
C ILE A 32 -6.68 12.89 -12.14
N THR A 33 -7.61 13.40 -12.95
CA THR A 33 -9.03 13.47 -12.60
C THR A 33 -9.60 12.07 -12.36
N LEU A 34 -9.14 11.04 -13.09
CA LEU A 34 -9.59 9.65 -12.89
C LEU A 34 -9.10 9.10 -11.54
N ARG A 35 -7.86 9.39 -11.15
CA ARG A 35 -7.26 8.91 -9.90
C ARG A 35 -7.71 9.68 -8.67
N THR A 36 -8.20 10.90 -8.85
CA THR A 36 -8.76 11.74 -7.77
C THR A 36 -10.27 11.59 -7.62
N GLY A 37 -10.95 11.01 -8.61
CA GLY A 37 -12.40 10.79 -8.57
C GLY A 37 -13.22 12.06 -8.81
N SER A 38 -12.59 13.17 -9.19
CA SER A 38 -13.25 14.45 -9.46
C SER A 38 -13.97 14.48 -10.79
N ALA A 39 -14.82 15.48 -11.04
CA ALA A 39 -15.36 15.70 -12.37
C ALA A 39 -14.23 16.12 -13.34
N CYS A 40 -14.41 15.87 -14.64
CA CYS A 40 -13.52 16.37 -15.68
C CYS A 40 -14.36 17.22 -16.62
N SER A 41 -14.27 18.54 -16.51
CA SER A 41 -15.04 19.46 -17.35
C SER A 41 -14.35 19.68 -18.71
N GLU A 42 -15.13 19.97 -19.75
CA GLU A 42 -14.55 20.36 -21.05
C GLU A 42 -13.78 21.68 -20.96
N GLN A 43 -14.21 22.57 -20.06
CA GLN A 43 -13.53 23.86 -19.82
C GLN A 43 -12.13 23.63 -19.26
N ASP A 44 -11.97 22.76 -18.24
CA ASP A 44 -10.66 22.43 -17.69
C ASP A 44 -9.73 21.83 -18.75
N LEU A 45 -10.26 20.99 -19.65
CA LEU A 45 -9.45 20.39 -20.72
C LEU A 45 -8.97 21.38 -21.78
N GLN A 46 -9.69 22.48 -21.97
CA GLN A 46 -9.26 23.57 -22.85
C GLN A 46 -8.17 24.42 -22.18
N LEU A 47 -8.26 24.57 -20.85
CA LEU A 47 -7.30 25.33 -20.04
C LEU A 47 -5.98 24.59 -19.82
N VAL A 48 -6.00 23.26 -19.72
CA VAL A 48 -4.80 22.46 -19.43
C VAL A 48 -3.99 22.21 -20.70
N GLN A 49 -3.08 23.13 -21.01
CA GLN A 49 -2.04 22.93 -22.02
C GLN A 49 -0.69 22.62 -21.37
N SER A 50 -0.48 23.07 -20.15
CA SER A 50 0.72 22.81 -19.34
C SER A 50 0.39 22.54 -17.88
N ILE A 51 1.37 22.02 -17.14
CA ILE A 51 1.25 21.81 -15.69
C ILE A 51 0.97 23.13 -14.94
N HIS A 52 1.46 24.27 -15.45
CA HIS A 52 1.31 25.58 -14.81
C HIS A 52 -0.13 26.11 -14.86
N GLU A 53 -0.91 25.68 -15.84
CA GLU A 53 -2.29 26.12 -16.02
C GLU A 53 -3.27 25.34 -15.14
N LEU A 54 -2.83 24.26 -14.49
CA LEU A 54 -3.66 23.49 -13.56
C LEU A 54 -4.29 24.38 -12.49
N ARG A 55 -3.57 25.39 -11.98
CA ARG A 55 -4.10 26.29 -10.94
C ARG A 55 -5.37 27.06 -11.36
N LYS A 56 -5.60 27.19 -12.67
CA LYS A 56 -6.76 27.87 -13.26
C LYS A 56 -7.98 26.94 -13.43
N THR A 57 -7.81 25.64 -13.20
CA THR A 57 -8.87 24.64 -13.37
C THR A 57 -9.77 24.56 -12.15
N ASP A 58 -11.03 24.21 -12.38
CA ASP A 58 -11.99 23.91 -11.30
C ASP A 58 -11.52 22.70 -10.50
N TRP A 59 -10.91 21.71 -11.17
CA TRP A 59 -10.28 20.56 -10.50
C TRP A 59 -9.27 20.98 -9.43
N PHE A 60 -8.40 21.96 -9.72
CA PHE A 60 -7.40 22.40 -8.75
C PHE A 60 -8.03 23.08 -7.54
N GLN A 61 -9.03 23.94 -7.76
CA GLN A 61 -9.76 24.60 -6.69
C GLN A 61 -10.53 23.60 -5.81
N GLU A 62 -11.15 22.60 -6.44
CA GLU A 62 -11.80 21.48 -5.76
C GLU A 62 -10.79 20.73 -4.88
N MET A 63 -9.62 20.35 -5.43
CA MET A 63 -8.61 19.60 -4.70
C MET A 63 -7.98 20.39 -3.57
N ALA A 64 -7.68 21.68 -3.77
CA ALA A 64 -7.17 22.54 -2.71
C ALA A 64 -8.19 22.67 -1.56
N THR A 65 -9.48 22.83 -1.89
CA THR A 65 -10.55 22.87 -0.89
C THR A 65 -10.66 21.55 -0.13
N ARG A 66 -10.62 20.41 -0.83
CA ARG A 66 -10.64 19.08 -0.20
C ARG A 66 -9.40 18.84 0.67
N TYR A 67 -8.23 19.33 0.26
CA TYR A 67 -7.00 19.21 1.05
C TYR A 67 -7.12 20.01 2.34
N CYS A 68 -7.57 21.26 2.28
CA CYS A 68 -7.83 22.07 3.48
C CYS A 68 -8.84 21.41 4.42
N ALA A 69 -9.97 20.93 3.90
CA ALA A 69 -10.98 20.24 4.70
C ALA A 69 -10.43 18.94 5.34
N MET A 70 -9.56 18.23 4.65
CA MET A 70 -8.88 17.05 5.19
C MET A 70 -7.89 17.42 6.29
N LEU A 71 -7.13 18.52 6.16
CA LEU A 71 -6.25 19.01 7.23
C LEU A 71 -7.06 19.35 8.49
N ASP A 72 -8.20 20.02 8.33
CA ASP A 72 -9.08 20.36 9.45
C ASP A 72 -9.66 19.09 10.10
N PHE A 73 -10.09 18.12 9.30
CA PHE A 73 -10.53 16.81 9.80
C PHE A 73 -9.42 16.08 10.57
N VAL A 74 -8.18 16.07 10.08
CA VAL A 74 -7.04 15.43 10.76
C VAL A 74 -6.75 16.15 12.08
N ARG A 75 -6.81 17.47 12.11
CA ARG A 75 -6.63 18.26 13.33
C ARG A 75 -7.71 17.96 14.36
N ASP A 76 -8.97 17.95 13.94
CA ASP A 76 -10.10 17.70 14.83
C ASP A 76 -10.06 16.27 15.39
N LYS A 77 -9.78 15.28 14.53
CA LYS A 77 -9.69 13.88 14.93
C LYS A 77 -8.55 13.62 15.91
N ASN A 78 -7.43 14.32 15.77
CA ASN A 78 -6.21 14.10 16.57
C ASN A 78 -5.94 15.24 17.56
N LYS A 79 -6.98 16.00 17.96
CA LYS A 79 -6.84 17.18 18.81
C LYS A 79 -6.12 16.91 20.12
N ALA A 80 -6.37 15.77 20.75
CA ALA A 80 -5.72 15.38 22.01
C ALA A 80 -4.20 15.23 21.84
N THR A 81 -3.75 14.45 20.85
CA THR A 81 -2.33 14.26 20.55
C THR A 81 -1.65 15.56 20.11
N ILE A 82 -2.35 16.41 19.36
CA ILE A 82 -1.86 17.73 18.99
C ILE A 82 -1.66 18.60 20.23
N GLN A 83 -2.61 18.61 21.16
CA GLN A 83 -2.49 19.36 22.41
C GLN A 83 -1.34 18.84 23.28
N GLU A 84 -1.20 17.52 23.41
CA GLU A 84 -0.08 16.92 24.14
C GLU A 84 1.27 17.35 23.56
N MET A 85 1.40 17.36 22.24
CA MET A 85 2.62 17.84 21.59
C MET A 85 2.89 19.32 21.86
N GLN A 86 1.84 20.16 21.82
CA GLN A 86 1.97 21.57 22.18
C GLN A 86 2.43 21.75 23.63
N ASP A 87 1.88 20.97 24.55
CA ASP A 87 2.25 21.01 25.97
C ASP A 87 3.70 20.56 26.17
N VAL A 88 4.14 19.50 25.50
CA VAL A 88 5.55 19.05 25.52
C VAL A 88 6.49 20.14 25.04
N ILE A 89 6.21 20.77 23.89
CA ILE A 89 7.06 21.84 23.33
C ILE A 89 7.10 23.04 24.27
N ASN A 90 5.96 23.49 24.79
CA ASN A 90 5.90 24.64 25.68
C ASN A 90 6.60 24.39 27.02
N ASN A 91 6.61 23.15 27.51
CA ASN A 91 7.29 22.79 28.76
C ASN A 91 8.81 22.67 28.59
N LEU A 92 9.27 22.10 27.47
CA LEU A 92 10.71 21.90 27.21
C LEU A 92 11.41 23.14 26.65
N TYR A 93 10.70 23.91 25.82
CA TYR A 93 11.23 25.06 25.09
C TYR A 93 10.34 26.30 25.29
N PRO A 94 10.11 26.76 26.54
CA PRO A 94 9.19 27.88 26.83
C PRO A 94 9.62 29.20 26.19
N SER A 95 10.92 29.41 25.98
CA SER A 95 11.48 30.58 25.27
C SER A 95 11.70 30.33 23.78
N GLY A 96 11.43 29.13 23.27
CA GLY A 96 11.84 28.68 21.94
C GLY A 96 13.24 28.08 21.92
N CYS A 97 13.89 28.06 20.75
CA CYS A 97 15.21 27.46 20.57
C CYS A 97 16.05 28.20 19.52
N THR A 98 17.37 28.01 19.57
CA THR A 98 18.26 28.45 18.49
C THR A 98 18.20 27.49 17.30
N THR A 99 18.66 27.92 16.11
CA THR A 99 18.74 27.03 14.95
C THR A 99 19.71 25.86 15.14
N SER A 100 20.78 26.05 15.92
CA SER A 100 21.70 24.96 16.29
C SER A 100 21.04 23.88 17.15
N GLU A 101 20.01 24.25 17.93
CA GLU A 101 19.29 23.34 18.82
C GLU A 101 18.04 22.75 18.17
N PHE A 102 17.62 23.27 17.01
CA PHE A 102 16.36 22.91 16.38
C PHE A 102 16.25 21.41 16.09
N ALA A 103 17.30 20.78 15.56
CA ALA A 103 17.30 19.35 15.28
C ALA A 103 17.06 18.51 16.55
N ASN A 104 17.81 18.82 17.61
CA ASN A 104 17.67 18.16 18.92
C ASN A 104 16.27 18.40 19.52
N ALA A 105 15.70 19.60 19.35
CA ALA A 105 14.37 19.92 19.82
C ALA A 105 13.29 19.09 19.11
N VAL A 106 13.38 18.96 17.79
CA VAL A 106 12.46 18.13 17.00
C VAL A 106 12.59 16.65 17.41
N GLU A 107 13.80 16.11 17.49
CA GLU A 107 14.02 14.71 17.90
C GLU A 107 13.50 14.43 19.31
N THR A 108 13.79 15.31 20.26
CA THR A 108 13.32 15.17 21.65
C THR A 108 11.79 15.23 21.72
N CYS A 109 11.17 16.21 21.07
CA CYS A 109 9.71 16.34 21.13
C CYS A 109 9.02 15.15 20.42
N THR A 110 9.56 14.67 19.30
CA THR A 110 8.99 13.52 18.58
C THR A 110 9.19 12.20 19.30
N ALA A 111 10.23 12.05 20.11
CA ALA A 111 10.44 10.88 20.96
C ALA A 111 9.48 10.82 22.17
N LEU A 112 8.97 11.97 22.62
CA LEU A 112 8.14 12.07 23.82
C LEU A 112 6.63 11.98 23.57
N ILE A 113 6.18 12.08 22.32
CA ILE A 113 4.76 11.95 21.99
C ILE A 113 4.33 10.49 21.87
N PRO A 114 3.05 10.18 22.19
CA PRO A 114 2.50 8.83 22.04
C PRO A 114 2.25 8.42 20.57
N TYR A 115 2.54 9.29 19.60
CA TYR A 115 2.38 9.02 18.17
C TYR A 115 3.73 8.81 17.50
N THR A 116 3.93 7.65 16.87
CA THR A 116 5.17 7.34 16.16
C THR A 116 5.22 8.03 14.81
N ILE A 117 6.12 9.00 14.66
CA ILE A 117 6.48 9.58 13.37
C ILE A 117 7.62 8.77 12.76
N HIS A 118 7.52 8.44 11.48
CA HIS A 118 8.59 7.71 10.79
C HIS A 118 9.87 8.55 10.72
N THR A 119 11.02 7.96 11.02
CA THR A 119 12.32 8.64 11.02
C THR A 119 12.62 9.33 9.69
N ASP A 120 12.27 8.71 8.56
CA ASP A 120 12.43 9.31 7.22
C ASP A 120 11.66 10.64 7.07
N GLN A 121 10.50 10.77 7.72
CA GLN A 121 9.72 12.01 7.69
C GLN A 121 10.35 13.09 8.57
N VAL A 122 10.92 12.70 9.71
CA VAL A 122 11.64 13.62 10.61
C VAL A 122 12.90 14.16 9.92
N LEU A 123 13.72 13.29 9.34
CA LEU A 123 14.94 13.68 8.62
C LEU A 123 14.62 14.63 7.46
N LYS A 124 13.64 14.26 6.63
CA LYS A 124 13.21 15.11 5.53
C LYS A 124 12.72 16.48 6.02
N PHE A 125 11.95 16.50 7.10
CA PHE A 125 11.49 17.75 7.71
C PHE A 125 12.66 18.60 8.21
N LEU A 126 13.65 18.00 8.86
CA LEU A 126 14.84 18.71 9.32
C LEU A 126 15.62 19.32 8.15
N ASP A 127 15.80 18.59 7.07
CA ASP A 127 16.45 19.11 5.86
C ASP A 127 15.66 20.29 5.27
N ASP A 128 14.35 20.11 5.04
CA ASP A 128 13.46 21.13 4.47
C ASP A 128 13.42 22.41 5.35
N GLN A 129 13.42 22.24 6.68
CA GLN A 129 13.39 23.36 7.62
C GLN A 129 14.76 24.03 7.79
N SER A 130 15.85 23.27 7.80
CA SER A 130 17.21 23.81 7.86
C SER A 130 17.46 24.74 6.68
N ASP A 131 17.15 24.30 5.46
CA ASP A 131 17.25 25.10 4.25
C ASP A 131 16.38 26.38 4.35
N ALA A 132 15.15 26.26 4.84
CA ALA A 132 14.24 27.39 4.99
C ALA A 132 14.73 28.40 6.05
N LEU A 133 15.29 27.95 7.17
CA LEU A 133 15.81 28.83 8.23
C LEU A 133 17.08 29.55 7.78
N HIS A 134 17.98 28.83 7.10
CA HIS A 134 19.18 29.41 6.49
C HIS A 134 18.85 30.45 5.42
N LEU A 135 17.91 30.14 4.52
CA LEU A 135 17.50 31.05 3.45
C LEU A 135 16.89 32.35 4.00
N ASN A 136 16.10 32.24 5.06
CA ASN A 136 15.43 33.38 5.70
C ASN A 136 16.28 34.08 6.77
N ARG A 137 17.51 33.61 7.03
CA ARG A 137 18.42 34.14 8.06
C ARG A 137 17.77 34.22 9.45
N ILE A 138 16.98 33.21 9.78
CA ILE A 138 16.39 33.05 11.11
C ILE A 138 17.39 32.28 11.97
N PHE A 139 17.79 32.85 13.10
CA PHE A 139 18.78 32.24 14.01
C PHE A 139 18.17 31.78 15.34
N GLU A 140 17.01 32.34 15.69
CA GLU A 140 16.25 32.01 16.88
C GLU A 140 14.78 31.81 16.48
N LEU A 141 14.16 30.78 17.02
CA LEU A 141 12.75 30.44 16.83
C LEU A 141 12.04 30.67 18.15
N SER A 142 10.95 31.44 18.11
CA SER A 142 10.08 31.58 19.28
C SER A 142 9.39 30.25 19.61
N ALA A 143 8.93 30.08 20.86
CA ALA A 143 8.15 28.90 21.25
C ALA A 143 6.90 28.70 20.35
N GLN A 144 6.27 29.80 19.94
CA GLN A 144 5.13 29.78 19.03
C GLN A 144 5.51 29.29 17.63
N ASP A 145 6.62 29.78 17.07
CA ASP A 145 7.10 29.36 15.74
C ASP A 145 7.55 27.90 15.74
N LEU A 146 8.25 27.48 16.81
CA LEU A 146 8.68 26.11 17.02
C LEU A 146 7.47 25.17 17.09
N THR A 147 6.48 25.53 17.91
CA THR A 147 5.22 24.79 18.03
C THR A 147 4.50 24.70 16.69
N GLN A 148 4.36 25.81 15.99
CA GLN A 148 3.68 25.86 14.70
C GLN A 148 4.34 24.93 13.69
N ARG A 149 5.68 24.95 13.58
CA ARG A 149 6.43 24.10 12.65
C ARG A 149 6.32 22.62 13.02
N ILE A 150 6.60 22.27 14.27
CA ILE A 150 6.59 20.85 14.65
C ILE A 150 5.16 20.28 14.60
N VAL A 151 4.16 21.01 15.08
CA VAL A 151 2.78 20.53 15.09
C VAL A 151 2.19 20.52 13.68
N ASN A 152 2.21 21.64 12.95
CA ASN A 152 1.52 21.71 11.66
C ASN A 152 2.35 21.14 10.50
N ASP A 153 3.66 21.36 10.49
CA ASP A 153 4.49 20.95 9.35
C ASP A 153 5.08 19.55 9.49
N LEU A 154 5.22 19.01 10.70
CA LEU A 154 5.68 17.64 10.93
C LEU A 154 4.54 16.72 11.39
N LEU A 155 3.96 16.96 12.57
CA LEU A 155 3.00 16.04 13.19
C LEU A 155 1.73 15.89 12.35
N VAL A 156 1.03 16.98 12.04
CA VAL A 156 -0.21 16.93 11.24
C VAL A 156 0.05 16.33 9.86
N LYS A 157 1.14 16.72 9.19
CA LYS A 157 1.47 16.15 7.86
C LYS A 157 1.81 14.66 7.92
N SER A 158 2.43 14.18 8.99
CA SER A 158 2.72 12.75 9.18
C SER A 158 1.46 11.89 9.35
N MET A 159 0.36 12.50 9.80
CA MET A 159 -0.93 11.83 9.97
C MET A 159 -1.76 11.78 8.67
N ILE A 160 -1.33 12.48 7.62
CA ILE A 160 -2.04 12.51 6.33
C ILE A 160 -1.80 11.22 5.57
N SER A 161 -2.88 10.53 5.22
CA SER A 161 -2.84 9.37 4.33
C SER A 161 -2.16 9.72 3.00
N PRO A 162 -1.25 8.86 2.46
CA PRO A 162 -0.61 9.10 1.17
C PRO A 162 -1.59 9.26 0.00
N ARG A 163 -2.85 8.85 0.19
CA ARG A 163 -3.95 8.96 -0.79
C ARG A 163 -5.14 9.70 -0.21
N TRP A 164 -4.89 10.76 0.58
CA TRP A 164 -5.92 11.54 1.24
C TRP A 164 -7.08 11.95 0.32
N TRP A 165 -6.82 12.18 -0.98
CA TRP A 165 -7.84 12.54 -1.98
C TRP A 165 -8.82 11.40 -2.32
N ARG A 166 -8.63 10.20 -1.78
CA ARG A 166 -9.57 9.08 -1.87
C ARG A 166 -10.56 9.06 -0.71
N GLU A 167 -10.19 9.65 0.42
CA GLU A 167 -10.97 9.59 1.64
C GLU A 167 -12.03 10.70 1.62
N ASP A 168 -13.29 10.31 1.84
CA ASP A 168 -14.45 11.22 1.87
C ASP A 168 -14.48 11.95 3.23
N HIS A 169 -13.58 12.92 3.42
CA HIS A 169 -13.52 13.68 4.68
C HIS A 169 -14.51 14.83 4.76
N ALA A 170 -14.96 15.36 3.61
CA ALA A 170 -15.92 16.45 3.57
C ALA A 170 -16.82 16.33 2.34
N THR A 171 -18.14 16.37 2.57
CA THR A 171 -19.18 16.67 1.57
C THR A 171 -19.33 15.70 0.39
N ARG A 172 -19.94 14.54 0.63
CA ARG A 172 -20.87 13.96 -0.36
C ARG A 172 -22.12 14.84 -0.49
N ARG A 173 -22.00 15.93 -1.22
CA ARG A 173 -23.12 16.44 -2.02
C ARG A 173 -22.66 16.45 -3.48
N GLY A 174 -22.77 15.29 -4.14
CA GLY A 174 -22.62 15.23 -5.59
C GLY A 174 -21.58 14.27 -6.16
N ALA A 175 -20.94 13.42 -5.37
CA ALA A 175 -20.20 12.26 -5.90
C ALA A 175 -21.18 11.19 -6.42
N GLY A 176 -21.98 11.53 -7.43
CA GLY A 176 -22.56 10.54 -8.33
C GLY A 176 -21.40 9.73 -8.92
N GLU A 177 -21.62 8.44 -9.17
CA GLU A 177 -20.64 7.53 -9.78
C GLU A 177 -19.97 8.18 -11.00
N VAL A 178 -18.83 8.84 -10.79
CA VAL A 178 -18.13 9.59 -11.84
C VAL A 178 -17.62 8.62 -12.89
N VAL A 179 -17.35 7.37 -12.50
CA VAL A 179 -16.85 6.33 -13.38
C VAL A 179 -17.63 5.05 -13.16
N LYS A 180 -18.24 4.55 -14.23
CA LYS A 180 -18.95 3.27 -14.24
C LYS A 180 -18.22 2.32 -15.16
N VAL A 181 -17.66 1.24 -14.59
CA VAL A 181 -17.08 0.16 -15.39
C VAL A 181 -18.21 -0.61 -16.08
N THR A 182 -18.13 -0.71 -17.40
CA THR A 182 -19.14 -1.36 -18.23
C THR A 182 -18.73 -2.79 -18.61
N LYS A 183 -17.44 -3.02 -18.89
CA LYS A 183 -16.93 -4.34 -19.30
C LYS A 183 -15.47 -4.51 -18.88
N VAL A 184 -15.11 -5.72 -18.51
CA VAL A 184 -13.71 -6.14 -18.35
C VAL A 184 -13.47 -7.35 -19.23
N ALA A 185 -12.38 -7.32 -20.01
CA ALA A 185 -11.98 -8.39 -20.90
C ALA A 185 -10.51 -8.76 -20.65
N LEU A 186 -10.19 -10.03 -20.88
CA LEU A 186 -8.86 -10.59 -20.79
C LEU A 186 -8.39 -10.95 -22.21
N ARG A 187 -7.16 -10.59 -22.54
CA ARG A 187 -6.52 -10.94 -23.81
C ARG A 187 -5.30 -11.79 -23.54
N LEU A 188 -5.10 -12.85 -24.32
CA LEU A 188 -3.99 -13.78 -24.14
C LEU A 188 -2.77 -13.46 -25.02
N SER A 189 -2.97 -12.78 -26.15
CA SER A 189 -1.90 -12.39 -27.06
C SER A 189 -2.13 -10.97 -27.61
N PRO A 190 -1.45 -9.95 -27.03
CA PRO A 190 -0.61 -9.99 -25.83
C PRO A 190 -1.41 -10.24 -24.55
N LEU A 191 -0.73 -10.60 -23.45
CA LEU A 191 -1.34 -10.70 -22.11
C LEU A 191 -1.81 -9.31 -21.65
N GLU A 192 -3.13 -9.08 -21.64
CA GLU A 192 -3.71 -7.78 -21.33
C GLU A 192 -5.01 -7.89 -20.52
N ILE A 193 -5.22 -6.91 -19.64
CA ILE A 193 -6.54 -6.61 -19.06
C ILE A 193 -7.09 -5.36 -19.76
N ALA A 194 -8.24 -5.49 -20.41
CA ALA A 194 -8.96 -4.39 -21.03
C ALA A 194 -10.18 -4.00 -20.19
N ILE A 195 -10.25 -2.75 -19.75
CA ILE A 195 -11.33 -2.21 -18.92
C ILE A 195 -12.06 -1.15 -19.73
N GLN A 196 -13.35 -1.38 -20.00
CA GLN A 196 -14.23 -0.38 -20.57
C GLN A 196 -15.04 0.30 -19.46
N TYR A 197 -15.13 1.63 -19.53
CA TYR A 197 -15.84 2.43 -18.54
C TYR A 197 -16.46 3.68 -19.17
N SER A 198 -17.57 4.14 -18.62
CA SER A 198 -18.21 5.41 -18.95
C SER A 198 -17.91 6.45 -17.88
N ARG A 199 -17.66 7.69 -18.29
CA ARG A 199 -17.37 8.81 -17.40
C ARG A 199 -17.81 10.12 -18.05
N PRO A 200 -18.73 10.89 -17.44
CA PRO A 200 -19.10 12.20 -17.95
C PRO A 200 -17.87 13.10 -18.11
N PRO A 201 -17.79 13.90 -19.20
CA PRO A 201 -18.77 14.08 -20.29
C PRO A 201 -18.79 12.99 -21.38
N TRP A 202 -17.93 11.97 -21.34
CA TRP A 202 -17.85 10.95 -22.40
C TRP A 202 -18.74 9.74 -22.16
N THR A 203 -19.21 9.16 -23.27
CA THR A 203 -20.05 7.97 -23.27
C THR A 203 -19.27 6.69 -22.97
N MET A 204 -18.06 6.50 -23.52
CA MET A 204 -17.30 5.24 -23.31
C MET A 204 -15.79 5.42 -23.54
N ARG A 205 -14.97 4.84 -22.67
CA ARG A 205 -13.51 4.72 -22.83
C ARG A 205 -13.04 3.30 -22.56
N SER A 206 -11.86 2.97 -23.08
CA SER A 206 -11.20 1.69 -22.86
C SER A 206 -9.77 1.92 -22.38
N ARG A 207 -9.37 1.21 -21.32
CA ARG A 207 -8.00 1.16 -20.81
C ARG A 207 -7.45 -0.23 -21.02
N LYS A 208 -6.26 -0.32 -21.60
CA LYS A 208 -5.52 -1.58 -21.76
C LYS A 208 -4.33 -1.58 -20.81
N ILE A 209 -4.19 -2.65 -20.05
CA ILE A 209 -3.09 -2.90 -19.12
C ILE A 209 -2.32 -4.08 -19.68
N HIS A 210 -1.13 -3.81 -20.23
CA HIS A 210 -0.23 -4.84 -20.75
C HIS A 210 0.53 -5.50 -19.60
N LEU A 211 0.58 -6.83 -19.60
CA LEU A 211 1.11 -7.64 -18.50
C LEU A 211 2.23 -8.59 -18.92
N GLU A 212 2.59 -8.62 -20.20
CA GLU A 212 3.53 -9.58 -20.80
C GLU A 212 4.91 -9.62 -20.11
N SER A 213 5.44 -8.48 -19.66
CA SER A 213 6.73 -8.40 -18.95
C SER A 213 6.63 -8.47 -17.42
N VAL A 214 5.41 -8.53 -16.88
CA VAL A 214 5.15 -8.38 -15.43
C VAL A 214 4.49 -9.63 -14.84
N LEU A 215 3.68 -10.33 -15.62
CA LEU A 215 2.93 -11.51 -15.18
C LEU A 215 3.65 -12.78 -15.63
N SER A 216 4.28 -13.46 -14.68
CA SER A 216 4.76 -14.84 -14.86
C SER A 216 3.59 -15.81 -14.76
N LEU A 217 3.60 -16.90 -15.52
CA LEU A 217 2.48 -17.86 -15.58
C LEU A 217 2.25 -18.63 -14.27
N GLU A 218 3.32 -18.84 -13.50
CA GLU A 218 3.27 -19.56 -12.21
C GLU A 218 3.64 -18.65 -11.03
N GLY A 219 3.79 -17.34 -11.27
CA GLY A 219 4.24 -16.38 -10.26
C GLY A 219 3.12 -15.85 -9.36
N PRO A 220 3.48 -15.27 -8.19
CA PRO A 220 2.51 -14.67 -7.28
C PRO A 220 1.83 -13.43 -7.89
N THR A 221 0.50 -13.39 -7.84
CA THR A 221 -0.28 -12.26 -8.41
C THR A 221 -0.55 -11.13 -7.42
N THR A 222 -0.36 -11.36 -6.12
CA THR A 222 -0.74 -10.43 -5.05
C THR A 222 -0.06 -9.07 -5.17
N HIS A 223 1.26 -9.04 -5.38
CA HIS A 223 2.01 -7.78 -5.51
C HIS A 223 1.63 -7.00 -6.78
N ILE A 224 1.36 -7.72 -7.88
CA ILE A 224 0.91 -7.12 -9.14
C ILE A 224 -0.49 -6.53 -8.95
N ALA A 225 -1.42 -7.27 -8.34
CA ALA A 225 -2.77 -6.81 -8.04
C ALA A 225 -2.74 -5.54 -7.19
N ARG A 226 -1.92 -5.51 -6.13
CA ARG A 226 -1.73 -4.33 -5.28
C ARG A 226 -1.20 -3.14 -6.07
N ARG A 227 -0.19 -3.35 -6.94
CA ARG A 227 0.36 -2.29 -7.80
C ARG A 227 -0.66 -1.76 -8.82
N LEU A 228 -1.49 -2.65 -9.38
CA LEU A 228 -2.56 -2.27 -10.30
C LEU A 228 -3.64 -1.48 -9.59
N ALA A 229 -4.11 -1.95 -8.44
CA ALA A 229 -5.04 -1.21 -7.58
C ALA A 229 -4.46 0.16 -7.19
N LYS A 230 -3.15 0.25 -6.92
CA LYS A 230 -2.52 1.53 -6.65
C LYS A 230 -2.69 2.56 -7.78
N SER A 231 -2.83 2.13 -9.03
CA SER A 231 -2.92 3.04 -10.18
C SER A 231 -4.31 3.09 -10.85
N HIS A 232 -5.19 2.14 -10.52
CA HIS A 232 -6.46 1.89 -11.20
C HIS A 232 -7.61 1.56 -10.23
N ASP A 233 -7.47 1.86 -8.95
CA ASP A 233 -8.49 1.70 -7.91
C ASP A 233 -9.79 2.45 -8.21
N SER A 234 -9.78 3.51 -9.01
CA SER A 234 -11.03 4.13 -9.49
C SER A 234 -11.81 3.30 -10.51
N LEU A 235 -11.22 2.22 -11.01
CA LEU A 235 -11.85 1.30 -11.95
C LEU A 235 -12.17 -0.02 -11.27
N LEU A 236 -11.17 -0.68 -10.66
CA LEU A 236 -11.30 -2.00 -10.07
C LEU A 236 -10.51 -2.10 -8.77
N ASP A 237 -11.06 -2.85 -7.81
CA ASP A 237 -10.39 -3.12 -6.54
C ASP A 237 -9.26 -4.16 -6.67
N GLU A 238 -8.35 -4.18 -5.69
CA GLU A 238 -7.24 -5.15 -5.60
C GLU A 238 -7.73 -6.59 -5.70
N LYS A 239 -8.82 -6.93 -5.00
CA LYS A 239 -9.41 -8.28 -5.05
C LYS A 239 -9.92 -8.65 -6.44
N VAL A 240 -10.41 -7.68 -7.21
CA VAL A 240 -10.86 -7.90 -8.59
C VAL A 240 -9.64 -8.11 -9.49
N PHE A 241 -8.62 -7.26 -9.38
CA PHE A 241 -7.37 -7.44 -10.11
C PHE A 241 -6.72 -8.79 -9.84
N GLN A 242 -6.64 -9.23 -8.58
CA GLN A 242 -6.05 -10.52 -8.22
C GLN A 242 -6.80 -11.69 -8.89
N ARG A 243 -8.14 -11.67 -8.89
CA ARG A 243 -8.96 -12.67 -9.58
C ARG A 243 -8.72 -12.67 -11.09
N LEU A 244 -8.66 -11.49 -11.71
CA LEU A 244 -8.40 -11.35 -13.15
C LEU A 244 -7.03 -11.85 -13.55
N LEU A 245 -5.99 -11.54 -12.76
CA LEU A 245 -4.62 -12.01 -12.99
C LEU A 245 -4.53 -13.54 -12.89
N THR A 246 -5.15 -14.12 -11.85
CA THR A 246 -5.19 -15.58 -11.66
C THR A 246 -5.92 -16.26 -12.83
N LYS A 247 -7.06 -15.71 -13.27
CA LYS A 247 -7.78 -16.21 -14.44
C LYS A 247 -6.94 -16.11 -15.71
N LEU A 248 -6.22 -15.00 -15.89
CA LEU A 248 -5.36 -14.79 -17.05
C LEU A 248 -4.19 -15.78 -17.09
N GLN A 249 -3.52 -16.03 -15.95
CA GLN A 249 -2.48 -17.05 -15.82
C GLN A 249 -3.01 -18.45 -16.16
N HIS A 250 -4.18 -18.80 -15.62
CA HIS A 250 -4.78 -20.11 -15.89
C HIS A 250 -5.08 -20.31 -17.38
N LEU A 251 -5.67 -19.29 -18.03
CA LEU A 251 -5.97 -19.33 -19.47
C LEU A 251 -4.70 -19.39 -20.32
N ALA A 252 -3.65 -18.66 -19.94
CA ALA A 252 -2.38 -18.66 -20.66
C ALA A 252 -1.65 -20.00 -20.52
N ALA A 253 -1.60 -20.59 -19.33
CA ALA A 253 -1.02 -21.91 -19.10
C ALA A 253 -1.78 -23.03 -19.85
N GLN A 254 -3.12 -22.92 -19.97
CA GLN A 254 -3.90 -23.84 -20.79
C GLN A 254 -3.51 -23.73 -22.28
N LEU A 255 -3.33 -22.50 -22.78
CA LEU A 255 -2.95 -22.26 -24.17
C LEU A 255 -1.57 -22.86 -24.49
N GLU A 256 -0.59 -22.71 -23.60
CA GLU A 256 0.75 -23.31 -23.77
C GLU A 256 0.68 -24.83 -23.82
N ARG A 257 -0.09 -25.48 -22.92
CA ARG A 257 -0.27 -26.94 -22.92
C ARG A 257 -0.92 -27.46 -24.20
N VAL A 258 -1.85 -26.70 -24.79
CA VAL A 258 -2.48 -27.06 -26.06
C VAL A 258 -1.51 -26.90 -27.23
N GLN A 259 -0.67 -25.85 -27.22
CA GLN A 259 0.36 -25.64 -28.24
C GLN A 259 1.54 -26.62 -28.14
N GLU A 260 1.89 -27.09 -26.95
CA GLU A 260 2.90 -28.14 -26.77
C GLU A 260 2.40 -29.50 -27.26
N LYS A 261 1.11 -29.82 -27.01
CA LYS A 261 0.50 -31.06 -27.52
C LYS A 261 0.34 -31.07 -29.04
N SER A 262 0.11 -29.92 -29.68
CA SER A 262 0.01 -29.84 -31.15
C SER A 262 1.36 -29.84 -31.87
N LYS A 263 2.49 -29.66 -31.17
CA LYS A 263 3.83 -29.86 -31.76
C LYS A 263 4.25 -31.34 -31.85
N GLY A 264 3.49 -32.26 -31.25
CA GLY A 264 3.72 -33.71 -31.33
C GLY A 264 2.84 -34.45 -32.35
N ALA A 265 1.90 -33.78 -33.00
CA ALA A 265 1.01 -34.40 -33.99
C ALA A 265 0.84 -33.50 -35.22
N VAL A 266 1.08 -34.11 -36.37
CA VAL A 266 1.05 -33.54 -37.72
C VAL A 266 -0.19 -32.68 -38.00
N SER A 267 0.06 -31.53 -38.63
CA SER A 267 -0.77 -30.76 -39.58
C SER A 267 -2.27 -31.03 -39.62
N GLY A 268 -3.06 -29.99 -39.32
CA GLY A 268 -4.42 -29.86 -39.84
C GLY A 268 -5.36 -29.02 -38.99
N VAL A 269 -5.94 -28.01 -39.64
CA VAL A 269 -7.20 -27.32 -39.30
C VAL A 269 -7.06 -26.07 -38.41
N THR A 270 -6.93 -24.97 -39.13
CA THR A 270 -7.41 -23.62 -38.80
C THR A 270 -8.88 -23.60 -38.39
N ASP A 271 -9.22 -22.57 -37.61
CA ASP A 271 -10.55 -22.05 -37.28
C ASP A 271 -11.23 -22.62 -36.03
N ALA A 272 -11.17 -21.83 -34.94
CA ALA A 272 -12.32 -21.38 -34.15
C ALA A 272 -11.90 -21.07 -32.70
N PHE A 273 -11.49 -19.83 -32.42
CA PHE A 273 -11.55 -19.29 -31.06
C PHE A 273 -11.91 -17.80 -31.11
N ASP A 274 -13.19 -17.55 -31.38
CA ASP A 274 -13.83 -16.27 -31.13
C ASP A 274 -15.06 -16.54 -30.26
N ALA A 275 -14.85 -16.54 -28.95
CA ALA A 275 -15.91 -16.63 -27.95
C ALA A 275 -15.59 -15.68 -26.80
N LEU A 276 -16.01 -14.43 -26.97
CA LEU A 276 -16.09 -13.39 -25.96
C LEU A 276 -17.08 -13.82 -24.86
N GLU A 277 -16.58 -14.36 -23.76
CA GLU A 277 -17.40 -14.56 -22.56
C GLU A 277 -17.32 -13.31 -21.67
N SER A 278 -18.35 -12.46 -21.77
CA SER A 278 -18.59 -11.34 -20.87
C SER A 278 -19.03 -11.86 -19.49
N VAL A 279 -18.32 -11.48 -18.43
CA VAL A 279 -18.74 -11.73 -17.05
C VAL A 279 -19.70 -10.61 -16.62
N PRO A 280 -20.98 -10.87 -16.28
CA PRO A 280 -21.83 -9.90 -15.60
C PRO A 280 -21.58 -9.90 -14.08
N PRO A 281 -21.78 -8.78 -13.38
CA PRO A 281 -21.52 -8.69 -11.94
C PRO A 281 -22.79 -8.98 -11.13
N ALA A 282 -22.70 -9.90 -10.14
CA ALA A 282 -23.62 -9.92 -9.00
C ALA A 282 -23.03 -10.69 -7.79
N LEU A 283 -23.18 -10.08 -6.62
CA LEU A 283 -23.13 -10.65 -5.25
C LEU A 283 -24.45 -10.20 -4.56
N PRO A 284 -24.91 -10.72 -3.40
CA PRO A 284 -24.50 -11.90 -2.61
C PRO A 284 -25.67 -12.79 -2.06
N ALA A 285 -25.28 -13.85 -1.33
CA ALA A 285 -25.96 -14.53 -0.19
C ALA A 285 -27.00 -15.65 -0.43
N LYS A 286 -26.59 -16.91 -0.15
CA LYS A 286 -27.18 -17.76 0.92
C LYS A 286 -26.39 -19.05 1.14
N MET A 287 -26.35 -19.47 2.42
CA MET A 287 -25.95 -20.77 2.96
C MET A 287 -26.29 -21.96 2.07
N GLU A 288 -25.39 -22.95 2.00
CA GLU A 288 -25.61 -24.24 2.68
C GLU A 288 -24.34 -25.09 2.69
N SER A 289 -24.08 -25.64 3.87
CA SER A 289 -23.03 -26.59 4.19
C SER A 289 -23.39 -27.96 3.61
N SER A 290 -22.40 -28.73 3.17
CA SER A 290 -22.46 -30.19 3.23
C SER A 290 -21.04 -30.77 3.27
N ASP A 291 -20.94 -31.73 4.17
CA ASP A 291 -19.74 -32.31 4.76
C ASP A 291 -19.46 -33.70 4.16
N SER A 292 -18.29 -34.24 4.49
CA SER A 292 -17.90 -35.67 4.51
C SER A 292 -17.24 -36.30 3.27
N LEU A 293 -15.99 -36.77 3.47
CA LEU A 293 -15.53 -38.19 3.49
C LEU A 293 -14.01 -38.25 3.17
N VAL A 294 -13.11 -38.29 4.17
CA VAL A 294 -12.53 -39.45 4.90
C VAL A 294 -11.26 -40.05 4.24
N PRO A 295 -10.25 -40.49 5.03
CA PRO A 295 -8.82 -40.45 4.71
C PRO A 295 -8.19 -41.85 4.51
N ASN A 296 -6.96 -41.90 3.98
CA ASN A 296 -5.97 -43.00 4.07
C ASN A 296 -4.72 -42.57 3.26
N SER A 297 -3.46 -42.88 3.55
CA SER A 297 -2.79 -43.70 4.57
C SER A 297 -1.29 -43.37 4.52
N THR A 298 -0.69 -43.12 5.69
CA THR A 298 0.54 -43.74 6.24
C THR A 298 1.83 -43.88 5.40
N MET A 299 2.81 -43.05 5.79
CA MET A 299 4.25 -43.31 6.08
C MET A 299 5.33 -43.56 5.00
N ASN A 300 6.49 -42.97 5.34
CA ASN A 300 7.87 -43.14 4.85
C ASN A 300 8.32 -42.30 3.66
N GLN A 301 8.63 -41.02 3.88
CA GLN A 301 9.50 -40.28 2.96
C GLN A 301 10.51 -39.39 3.73
N LYS A 302 11.74 -39.40 3.21
CA LYS A 302 12.89 -38.56 3.61
C LYS A 302 12.49 -37.08 3.75
N PRO A 303 13.21 -36.28 4.57
CA PRO A 303 12.93 -34.85 4.71
C PRO A 303 12.90 -34.20 3.32
N GLN A 304 11.72 -33.71 2.94
CA GLN A 304 11.50 -33.00 1.69
C GLN A 304 11.98 -31.56 1.88
N LYS A 305 12.62 -31.01 0.85
CA LYS A 305 13.02 -29.59 0.80
C LYS A 305 11.81 -28.72 1.12
N ALA A 306 12.02 -27.63 1.88
CA ALA A 306 10.99 -26.72 2.36
C ALA A 306 10.05 -26.23 1.24
N ASP A 307 8.93 -26.93 1.04
CA ASP A 307 7.89 -26.56 0.10
C ASP A 307 6.87 -25.67 0.83
N LEU A 308 6.90 -24.38 0.49
CA LEU A 308 5.93 -23.38 0.94
C LEU A 308 4.47 -23.82 0.73
N GLY A 309 4.20 -24.64 -0.29
CA GLY A 309 2.87 -25.18 -0.56
C GLY A 309 2.29 -26.04 0.57
N LEU A 310 3.14 -26.68 1.38
CA LEU A 310 2.70 -27.48 2.54
C LEU A 310 2.24 -26.62 3.70
N LEU A 311 2.83 -25.43 3.94
CA LEU A 311 2.40 -24.51 5.00
C LEU A 311 0.94 -24.06 4.81
N TYR A 312 0.49 -23.93 3.56
CA TYR A 312 -0.88 -23.52 3.22
C TYR A 312 -1.87 -24.69 3.09
N ARG A 313 -1.39 -25.92 2.90
CA ARG A 313 -2.23 -27.12 2.82
C ARG A 313 -2.45 -27.76 4.19
N ASP A 314 -1.37 -28.07 4.91
CA ASP A 314 -1.40 -28.72 6.23
C ASP A 314 -0.30 -28.14 7.14
N PRO A 315 -0.61 -27.08 7.91
CA PRO A 315 0.39 -26.33 8.67
C PRO A 315 1.10 -27.13 9.76
N ASN A 316 0.41 -28.11 10.35
CA ASN A 316 0.95 -28.95 11.43
C ASN A 316 1.98 -29.97 10.91
N GLU A 317 1.79 -30.46 9.68
CA GLU A 317 2.73 -31.41 9.06
C GLU A 317 3.96 -30.68 8.52
N ALA A 318 3.77 -29.45 8.03
CA ALA A 318 4.85 -28.58 7.57
C ALA A 318 5.85 -28.23 8.68
N LEU A 319 5.40 -28.06 9.93
CA LEU A 319 6.29 -27.74 11.06
C LEU A 319 7.17 -28.91 11.50
N HIS A 320 6.73 -30.16 11.27
CA HIS A 320 7.43 -31.36 11.71
C HIS A 320 8.34 -31.98 10.65
N ASN A 321 8.05 -31.76 9.36
CA ASN A 321 8.72 -32.46 8.26
C ASN A 321 9.68 -31.58 7.43
N VAL A 322 9.80 -30.28 7.73
CA VAL A 322 10.61 -29.33 6.96
C VAL A 322 11.90 -28.97 7.70
N ASP A 323 13.04 -29.27 7.08
CA ASP A 323 14.35 -28.79 7.53
C ASP A 323 14.53 -27.32 7.10
N LEU A 324 14.51 -26.40 8.07
CA LEU A 324 14.58 -24.96 7.85
C LEU A 324 16.01 -24.46 7.58
N ASN A 325 17.04 -25.31 7.72
CA ASN A 325 18.42 -24.90 7.49
C ASN A 325 18.76 -24.75 5.99
N ASP A 326 18.03 -25.45 5.11
CA ASP A 326 18.18 -25.41 3.66
C ASP A 326 17.16 -24.47 2.97
N ALA A 327 16.42 -23.68 3.74
CA ALA A 327 15.27 -22.91 3.27
C ALA A 327 15.63 -21.44 2.93
N ASP A 328 15.07 -20.90 1.84
CA ASP A 328 15.27 -19.50 1.45
C ASP A 328 14.77 -18.52 2.53
N GLU A 329 15.39 -17.33 2.62
CA GLU A 329 15.10 -16.33 3.66
C GLU A 329 13.62 -15.91 3.72
N LEU A 330 12.94 -15.87 2.55
CA LEU A 330 11.51 -15.61 2.44
C LEU A 330 10.67 -16.72 3.11
N THR A 331 11.00 -17.99 2.84
CA THR A 331 10.29 -19.15 3.39
C THR A 331 10.45 -19.20 4.92
N THR A 332 11.65 -18.88 5.40
CA THR A 332 11.96 -18.83 6.83
C THR A 332 11.14 -17.75 7.55
N ASN A 333 10.93 -16.60 6.90
CA ASN A 333 10.13 -15.51 7.48
C ASN A 333 8.63 -15.87 7.53
N GLU A 334 8.08 -16.53 6.52
CA GLU A 334 6.68 -16.97 6.54
C GLU A 334 6.41 -18.06 7.59
N PHE A 335 7.33 -19.02 7.75
CA PHE A 335 7.25 -20.01 8.83
C PHE A 335 7.35 -19.36 10.22
N LYS A 336 8.23 -18.36 10.40
CA LYS A 336 8.33 -17.57 11.64
C LYS A 336 7.04 -16.80 11.93
N GLU A 337 6.45 -16.16 10.94
CA GLU A 337 5.18 -15.46 11.11
C GLU A 337 4.04 -16.41 11.49
N PHE A 338 4.00 -17.60 10.90
CA PHE A 338 3.01 -18.61 11.23
C PHE A 338 3.18 -19.13 12.66
N MET A 339 4.41 -19.48 13.05
CA MET A 339 4.73 -19.87 14.43
C MET A 339 4.40 -18.76 15.44
N ASN A 340 4.65 -17.49 15.09
CA ASN A 340 4.31 -16.37 15.95
C ASN A 340 2.79 -16.20 16.12
N LYS A 341 2.00 -16.45 15.07
CA LYS A 341 0.52 -16.43 15.16
C LYS A 341 -0.01 -17.56 16.04
N GLU A 342 0.53 -18.77 15.91
CA GLU A 342 0.21 -19.91 16.79
C GLU A 342 0.60 -19.60 18.24
N PHE A 343 1.81 -19.09 18.45
CA PHE A 343 2.29 -18.69 19.77
C PHE A 343 1.38 -17.61 20.38
N GLN A 344 1.03 -16.55 19.66
CA GLN A 344 0.14 -15.49 20.17
C GLN A 344 -1.26 -15.95 20.58
N LYS A 345 -1.76 -17.07 20.02
CA LYS A 345 -3.05 -17.65 20.44
C LYS A 345 -2.96 -18.35 21.79
N VAL A 346 -1.80 -18.93 22.11
CA VAL A 346 -1.57 -19.72 23.34
C VAL A 346 -0.72 -18.96 24.36
N ALA A 347 -0.13 -17.84 23.95
CA ALA A 347 0.73 -17.01 24.78
C ALA A 347 -0.07 -16.43 25.94
N ILE A 348 0.31 -16.86 27.14
CA ILE A 348 -0.25 -16.38 28.40
C ILE A 348 0.10 -14.90 28.54
N LYS A 349 -0.92 -14.05 28.67
CA LYS A 349 -0.76 -12.60 28.77
C LYS A 349 -0.76 -12.12 30.21
N PRO A 350 -0.18 -10.93 30.49
CA PRO A 350 -0.30 -10.28 31.78
C PRO A 350 -1.79 -10.13 32.19
N GLY A 351 -2.24 -10.93 33.16
CA GLY A 351 -3.64 -11.00 33.61
C GLY A 351 -4.35 -12.35 33.39
N ASP A 352 -3.77 -13.28 32.62
CA ASP A 352 -4.32 -14.64 32.46
C ASP A 352 -4.04 -15.50 33.72
N PRO A 353 -4.90 -16.48 34.04
CA PRO A 353 -4.83 -17.28 35.29
C PRO A 353 -3.56 -18.15 35.45
N GLY A 354 -2.66 -18.17 34.45
CA GLY A 354 -1.34 -18.83 34.52
C GLY A 354 -0.15 -17.86 34.43
N TYR A 355 -0.38 -16.54 34.33
CA TYR A 355 0.69 -15.56 34.18
C TYR A 355 1.28 -15.21 35.54
N THR A 356 2.51 -15.64 35.80
CA THR A 356 3.23 -15.30 37.02
C THR A 356 4.28 -14.25 36.71
N TYR A 357 4.12 -13.04 37.27
CA TYR A 357 5.14 -12.00 37.23
C TYR A 357 6.29 -12.46 38.14
N ASP A 358 7.46 -12.74 37.54
CA ASP A 358 8.68 -13.26 38.18
C ASP A 358 8.67 -14.72 38.64
N LYS A 359 8.70 -15.64 37.68
CA LYS A 359 9.13 -17.02 37.93
C LYS A 359 10.66 -17.08 38.05
N ARG A 360 11.19 -16.95 39.27
CA ARG A 360 12.60 -17.25 39.56
C ARG A 360 12.79 -18.76 39.54
N VAL A 361 13.35 -19.28 38.46
CA VAL A 361 13.73 -20.70 38.35
C VAL A 361 15.21 -20.80 38.72
N GLU A 362 15.52 -21.49 39.80
CA GLU A 362 16.88 -21.92 40.09
C GLU A 362 17.24 -23.01 39.08
N VAL A 363 18.00 -22.63 38.05
CA VAL A 363 18.47 -23.56 37.03
C VAL A 363 19.81 -24.11 37.50
N ASN A 364 19.89 -25.41 37.74
CA ASN A 364 21.15 -26.14 37.92
C ASN A 364 21.63 -26.62 36.54
N PRO A 365 22.58 -25.92 35.89
CA PRO A 365 23.01 -26.26 34.54
C PRO A 365 23.68 -27.64 34.53
N THR A 366 23.23 -28.53 33.65
CA THR A 366 23.79 -29.89 33.51
C THR A 366 25.03 -29.93 32.60
N LYS A 367 25.38 -28.82 31.96
CA LYS A 367 26.56 -28.68 31.11
C LYS A 367 27.22 -27.33 31.38
N GLU A 368 28.53 -27.33 31.53
CA GLU A 368 29.34 -26.12 31.68
C GLU A 368 29.24 -25.27 30.40
N SER A 369 29.10 -23.96 30.59
CA SER A 369 29.01 -22.98 29.50
C SER A 369 30.42 -22.67 29.01
N THR A 370 30.73 -23.02 27.78
CA THR A 370 32.03 -22.74 27.13
C THR A 370 32.16 -21.31 26.61
N TRP A 371 31.21 -20.42 26.94
CA TRP A 371 31.16 -19.05 26.40
C TRP A 371 32.00 -18.05 27.21
N ASP A 372 32.42 -18.40 28.42
CA ASP A 372 33.27 -17.55 29.27
C ASP A 372 34.74 -18.00 29.33
N ASP A 373 35.12 -19.07 28.62
CA ASP A 373 36.51 -19.52 28.58
C ASP A 373 37.28 -18.88 27.42
N SER A 374 37.47 -17.55 27.48
CA SER A 374 38.59 -16.93 26.78
C SER A 374 39.09 -15.67 27.49
N GLU A 375 40.29 -15.85 28.08
CA GLU A 375 41.31 -14.84 28.42
C GLU A 375 41.13 -14.02 29.71
N SER A 376 41.47 -14.67 30.82
CA SER A 376 42.22 -14.04 31.91
C SER A 376 43.63 -14.64 31.93
N ASP A 377 44.59 -13.95 31.33
CA ASP A 377 46.00 -13.88 31.76
C ASP A 377 46.72 -12.70 31.09
#